data_AF-A0A8T4T4Z0-F1
#
_entry.id   AF-A0A8T4T4Z0-F1
#
_cell.length_a   1.000
_cell.length_b   1.000
_cell.length_c   1.000
_cell.angle_alpha   90.00
_cell.angle_beta   90.00
_cell.angle_gamma   90.00
#
_symmetry.space_group_name_H-M   'P 1'
#
loop_
_entity.id
_entity.type
_entity.pdbx_description
1 polymer ?
#
loop_
_entity_poly.entity_id
_entity_poly.type
_entity_poly.pdbx_seq_one_letter_code
_entity_poly.pdbx_strand_id
1 'polypeptide(L)'
;MSTDPKQLICELGAAFYNLGWVSGTGGGISIKDGEQVYIAPSGVQKECILPEQIFTLDSNRNILSRPDNLTLSACAPIFFEIYDRTNSGAVIHNHSIHAARASLAFDRRFKITGIEMQKGIGGYDVFDLLHVPIIENVSHEKDLATVVGKTIAENTDTSAILVRGHGVYVWGRTWEHAKTQAECYDYLFRISLEESARGLDLSKPIRRYERAYRLDTATPLTETELRQHGIALLRPTSTDTFLTDLASAGYDHLDTVSITPVRGIEEKLFAFEREHKHHEDEIRFITNGEGIFDIRDNNDHWIRIEVEIGDLLRLPAGRYHRFFLTQEKKIKATRFFQDKEGWIPEYRRRN
;
A
#
# COMPACT_ATOMS: atom_id res chain seq x y z
N MET A 1 27.30 13.37 3.08
CA MET A 1 26.51 14.61 3.12
C MET A 1 26.78 15.30 4.44
N SER A 2 26.57 16.61 4.51
CA SER A 2 26.71 17.39 5.75
C SER A 2 25.78 16.89 6.86
N THR A 3 26.18 17.08 8.12
CA THR A 3 25.32 16.83 9.31
C THR A 3 24.50 18.06 9.70
N ASP A 4 24.79 19.23 9.13
CA ASP A 4 23.98 20.44 9.32
C ASP A 4 22.69 20.34 8.47
N PRO A 5 21.49 20.38 9.07
CA PRO A 5 20.22 20.32 8.35
C PRO A 5 20.09 21.37 7.24
N LYS A 6 20.64 22.57 7.41
CA LYS A 6 20.53 23.63 6.39
C LYS A 6 21.32 23.28 5.14
N GLN A 7 22.60 22.93 5.32
CA GLN A 7 23.47 22.47 4.24
C GLN A 7 22.90 21.21 3.57
N LEU A 8 22.36 20.28 4.35
CA LEU A 8 21.78 19.04 3.85
C LEU A 8 20.53 19.29 2.98
N ILE A 9 19.65 20.23 3.36
CA ILE A 9 18.50 20.62 2.54
C ILE A 9 18.97 21.16 1.18
N CYS A 10 20.05 21.93 1.12
CA CYS A 10 20.63 22.43 -0.13
C CYS A 10 21.17 21.29 -1.01
N GLU A 11 21.97 20.38 -0.43
CA GLU A 11 22.53 19.22 -1.12
C GLU A 11 21.41 18.31 -1.69
N LEU A 12 20.38 18.04 -0.89
CA LEU A 12 19.24 17.23 -1.29
C LEU A 12 18.36 17.95 -2.31
N GLY A 13 18.17 19.27 -2.19
CA GLY A 13 17.44 20.07 -3.17
C GLY A 13 18.06 19.98 -4.57
N ALA A 14 19.39 20.11 -4.65
CA ALA A 14 20.13 19.93 -5.91
C ALA A 14 20.04 18.49 -6.44
N ALA A 15 20.16 17.48 -5.57
CA ALA A 15 20.01 16.08 -5.97
C ALA A 15 18.60 15.78 -6.51
N PHE A 16 17.56 16.23 -5.82
CA PHE A 16 16.16 16.04 -6.23
C PHE A 16 15.83 16.81 -7.51
N TYR A 17 16.44 17.97 -7.74
CA TYR A 17 16.28 18.70 -9.00
C TYR A 17 16.78 17.86 -10.19
N ASN A 18 17.95 17.23 -10.04
CA ASN A 18 18.50 16.35 -11.08
C ASN A 18 17.65 15.08 -11.33
N LEU A 19 16.89 14.62 -10.33
CA LEU A 19 15.88 13.56 -10.49
C LEU A 19 14.58 14.05 -11.14
N GLY A 20 14.41 15.36 -11.33
CA GLY A 20 13.17 15.98 -11.82
C GLY A 20 12.06 16.08 -10.78
N TRP A 21 12.39 15.92 -9.50
CA TRP A 21 11.42 15.86 -8.39
C TRP A 21 10.99 17.24 -7.88
N VAL A 22 11.84 18.25 -8.04
CA VAL A 22 11.63 19.61 -7.49
C VAL A 22 11.85 20.71 -8.54
N SER A 23 11.50 20.40 -9.78
CA SER A 23 11.59 21.33 -10.92
C SER A 23 10.62 22.51 -10.78
N GLY A 24 10.96 23.65 -11.39
CA GLY A 24 10.03 24.78 -11.49
C GLY A 24 9.63 25.38 -10.14
N THR A 25 10.51 25.33 -9.14
CA THR A 25 10.31 25.79 -7.75
C THR A 25 9.37 24.93 -6.88
N GLY A 26 8.76 23.89 -7.46
CA GLY A 26 7.87 22.96 -6.79
C GLY A 26 8.59 21.97 -5.87
N GLY A 27 7.83 21.31 -5.00
CA GLY A 27 8.37 20.35 -4.05
C GLY A 27 9.34 20.95 -3.01
N GLY A 28 10.06 20.07 -2.32
CA GLY A 28 11.07 20.42 -1.33
C GLY A 28 11.26 19.34 -0.28
N ILE A 29 12.07 19.66 0.72
CA ILE A 29 12.32 18.81 1.87
C ILE A 29 12.28 19.67 3.14
N SER A 30 11.77 19.08 4.21
CA SER A 30 11.93 19.56 5.57
C SER A 30 12.64 18.52 6.42
N ILE A 31 13.46 18.98 7.36
CA ILE A 31 14.17 18.15 8.33
C ILE A 31 13.84 18.67 9.73
N LYS A 32 13.54 17.75 10.65
CA LYS A 32 13.38 18.00 12.07
C LYS A 32 14.61 17.47 12.81
N ASP A 33 15.29 18.33 13.54
CA ASP A 33 16.44 18.00 14.37
C ASP A 33 16.23 18.53 15.80
N GLY A 34 16.03 17.61 16.74
CA GLY A 34 15.54 17.94 18.08
C GLY A 34 14.21 18.70 18.05
N GLU A 35 14.19 19.87 18.67
CA GLU A 35 13.03 20.78 18.73
C GLU A 35 12.95 21.75 17.54
N GLN A 36 13.91 21.70 16.61
CA GLN A 36 13.99 22.62 15.47
C GLN A 36 13.52 21.94 14.19
N VAL A 37 12.80 22.69 13.36
CA VAL A 37 12.35 22.28 12.03
C VAL A 37 12.92 23.23 10.99
N TYR A 38 13.57 22.67 9.99
CA TYR A 38 14.22 23.39 8.90
C TYR A 38 13.42 23.23 7.62
N ILE A 39 13.14 24.35 6.94
CA ILE A 39 12.29 24.39 5.76
C ILE A 39 12.88 25.34 4.72
N ALA A 40 12.95 24.90 3.46
CA ALA A 40 13.35 25.73 2.35
C ALA A 40 12.36 26.88 2.08
N PRO A 41 12.81 28.01 1.51
CA PRO A 41 11.93 29.12 1.16
C PRO A 41 11.02 28.77 -0.03
N SER A 42 9.89 29.48 -0.11
CA SER A 42 8.94 29.39 -1.22
C SER A 42 9.49 30.04 -2.49
N GLY A 43 9.09 29.55 -3.67
CA GLY A 43 9.33 30.21 -4.95
C GLY A 43 10.78 30.31 -5.42
N VAL A 44 11.74 29.68 -4.72
CA VAL A 44 13.14 29.62 -5.15
C VAL A 44 13.44 28.35 -5.94
N GLN A 45 14.44 28.45 -6.82
CA GLN A 45 15.11 27.33 -7.48
C GLN A 45 15.76 26.43 -6.41
N LYS A 46 15.30 25.17 -6.34
CA LYS A 46 15.64 24.25 -5.24
C LYS A 46 17.09 23.76 -5.29
N GLU A 47 17.68 23.79 -6.47
CA GLU A 47 19.08 23.50 -6.76
C GLU A 47 20.05 24.64 -6.43
N CYS A 48 19.52 25.84 -6.19
CA CYS A 48 20.28 27.06 -5.94
C CYS A 48 20.12 27.61 -4.51
N ILE A 49 19.48 26.85 -3.61
CA ILE A 49 19.26 27.31 -2.23
C ILE A 49 20.60 27.41 -1.49
N LEU A 50 20.79 28.51 -0.76
CA LEU A 50 21.91 28.69 0.15
C LEU A 50 21.49 28.38 1.60
N PRO A 51 22.39 27.87 2.47
CA PRO A 51 22.05 27.52 3.86
C PRO A 51 21.41 28.66 4.66
N GLU A 52 21.89 29.89 4.47
CA GLU A 52 21.39 31.13 5.07
C GLU A 52 19.95 31.48 4.65
N GLN A 53 19.46 30.90 3.55
CA GLN A 53 18.09 31.07 3.07
C GLN A 53 17.12 30.03 3.66
N ILE A 54 17.59 29.11 4.50
CA ILE A 54 16.73 28.11 5.15
C ILE A 54 16.08 28.72 6.40
N PHE A 55 14.75 28.57 6.48
CA PHE A 55 13.98 28.93 7.66
C PHE A 55 14.21 27.91 8.78
N THR A 56 14.25 28.40 10.02
CA THR A 56 14.27 27.57 11.23
C THR A 56 13.05 27.90 12.08
N LEU A 57 12.31 26.88 12.49
CA LEU A 57 11.11 26.97 13.30
C LEU A 57 11.22 26.08 14.54
N ASP A 58 10.44 26.35 15.58
CA ASP A 58 10.26 25.46 16.72
C ASP A 58 9.09 24.47 16.52
N SER A 59 8.92 23.56 17.48
CA SER A 59 7.80 22.60 17.52
C SER A 59 6.41 23.26 17.64
N ASN A 60 6.35 24.52 18.10
CA ASN A 60 5.13 25.33 18.14
C ASN A 60 4.89 26.14 16.85
N ARG A 61 5.67 25.88 15.79
CA ARG A 61 5.58 26.54 14.47
C ARG A 61 5.97 28.02 14.50
N ASN A 62 6.65 28.50 15.55
CA ASN A 62 7.21 29.85 15.60
C ASN A 62 8.50 29.91 14.79
N ILE A 63 8.70 31.00 14.05
CA ILE A 63 9.93 31.20 13.27
C ILE A 63 11.04 31.69 14.21
N LEU A 64 12.08 30.88 14.38
CA LEU A 64 13.29 31.20 15.15
C LEU A 64 14.30 31.99 14.30
N SER A 65 14.39 31.64 13.01
CA SER A 65 15.28 32.30 12.05
C SER A 65 14.55 32.52 10.72
N ARG A 66 14.51 33.78 10.27
CA ARG A 66 13.92 34.20 8.99
C ARG A 66 15.01 34.83 8.11
N PRO A 67 15.22 34.31 6.90
CA PRO A 67 16.03 34.99 5.88
C PRO A 67 15.34 36.26 5.35
N ASP A 68 16.14 37.26 4.97
CA ASP A 68 15.63 38.51 4.43
C ASP A 68 14.94 38.33 3.07
N ASN A 69 13.83 39.04 2.86
CA ASN A 69 13.07 39.10 1.60
C ASN A 69 12.58 37.73 1.05
N LEU A 70 12.55 36.69 1.89
CA LEU A 70 12.04 35.37 1.52
C LEU A 70 10.79 35.02 2.32
N THR A 71 9.99 34.13 1.75
CA THR A 71 8.74 33.65 2.34
C THR A 71 8.86 32.17 2.68
N LEU A 72 8.31 31.76 3.83
CA LEU A 72 8.26 30.36 4.23
C LEU A 72 7.47 29.53 3.19
N SER A 73 7.91 28.31 2.92
CA SER A 73 7.22 27.40 2.00
C SER A 73 5.75 27.19 2.38
N ALA A 74 4.87 27.19 1.38
CA ALA A 74 3.45 26.87 1.56
C ALA A 74 3.22 25.40 1.99
N CYS A 75 4.23 24.53 1.83
CA CYS A 75 4.21 23.15 2.32
C CYS A 75 4.38 23.05 3.85
N ALA A 76 4.77 24.13 4.55
CA ALA A 76 5.08 24.09 5.97
C ALA A 76 3.93 23.53 6.84
N PRO A 77 2.65 23.95 6.68
CA PRO A 77 1.55 23.36 7.44
C PRO A 77 1.41 21.85 7.24
N ILE A 78 1.67 21.35 6.03
CA ILE A 78 1.58 19.93 5.69
C ILE A 78 2.73 19.15 6.33
N PHE A 79 3.95 19.69 6.30
CA PHE A 79 5.10 19.10 6.99
C PHE A 79 4.84 18.98 8.50
N PHE A 80 4.29 20.02 9.14
CA PHE A 80 3.92 19.95 10.55
C PHE A 80 2.81 18.94 10.84
N GLU A 81 1.76 18.86 10.01
CA GLU A 81 0.74 17.80 10.19
C GLU A 81 1.32 16.40 10.12
N ILE A 82 2.35 16.17 9.30
CA ILE A 82 3.06 14.89 9.23
C ILE A 82 3.94 14.69 10.47
N TYR A 83 4.71 15.70 10.90
CA TYR A 83 5.54 15.62 12.11
C TYR A 83 4.73 15.40 13.39
N ASP A 84 3.55 16.00 13.50
CA ASP A 84 2.71 15.95 14.70
C ASP A 84 2.02 14.58 14.86
N ARG A 85 1.84 13.85 13.76
CA ARG A 85 1.07 12.59 13.72
C ARG A 85 1.94 11.36 13.52
N THR A 86 3.22 11.55 13.23
CA THR A 86 4.16 10.47 12.92
C THR A 86 5.47 10.69 13.66
N ASN A 87 6.28 9.63 13.78
CA ASN A 87 7.62 9.74 14.36
C ASN A 87 8.67 10.11 13.29
N SER A 88 8.33 11.03 12.38
CA SER A 88 9.21 11.41 11.26
C SER A 88 10.25 12.45 11.69
N GLY A 89 11.49 12.28 11.23
CA GLY A 89 12.57 13.27 11.31
C GLY A 89 12.78 14.02 10.00
N ALA A 90 12.17 13.60 8.90
CA ALA A 90 12.19 14.32 7.64
C ALA A 90 10.95 14.04 6.80
N VAL A 91 10.57 15.03 6.01
CA VAL A 91 9.47 14.95 5.04
C VAL A 91 9.93 15.50 3.70
N ILE A 92 9.74 14.71 2.64
CA ILE A 92 10.04 15.07 1.26
C ILE A 92 8.72 15.26 0.53
N HIS A 93 8.59 16.39 -0.15
CA HIS A 93 7.54 16.64 -1.12
C HIS A 93 8.16 16.68 -2.51
N ASN A 94 7.74 15.80 -3.40
CA ASN A 94 8.17 15.87 -4.79
C ASN A 94 6.99 15.91 -5.77
N HIS A 95 7.23 16.58 -6.90
CA HIS A 95 6.33 16.73 -8.04
C HIS A 95 6.77 15.82 -9.18
N SER A 96 7.26 14.62 -8.86
CA SER A 96 7.65 13.65 -9.87
C SER A 96 6.49 13.41 -10.85
N ILE A 97 6.84 13.34 -12.14
CA ILE A 97 5.87 12.98 -13.19
C ILE A 97 5.28 11.58 -12.95
N HIS A 98 6.02 10.66 -12.32
CA HIS A 98 5.51 9.34 -11.98
C HIS A 98 4.45 9.43 -10.87
N ALA A 99 4.70 10.22 -9.82
CA ALA A 99 3.74 10.45 -8.76
C ALA A 99 2.47 11.14 -9.28
N ALA A 100 2.61 12.22 -10.06
CA ALA A 100 1.49 12.92 -10.66
C ALA A 100 0.66 12.00 -11.57
N ARG A 101 1.30 11.22 -12.46
CA ARG A 101 0.61 10.28 -13.34
C ARG A 101 -0.04 9.12 -12.58
N ALA A 102 0.62 8.57 -11.58
CA ALA A 102 0.04 7.52 -10.73
C ALA A 102 -1.21 8.04 -10.02
N SER A 103 -1.14 9.24 -9.43
CA SER A 103 -2.31 9.84 -8.82
C SER A 103 -3.47 10.01 -9.81
N LEU A 104 -3.23 10.28 -11.09
CA LEU A 104 -4.30 10.40 -12.09
C LEU A 104 -4.83 9.05 -12.60
N ALA A 105 -3.99 8.01 -12.60
CA ALA A 105 -4.31 6.71 -13.17
C ALA A 105 -5.10 5.79 -12.23
N PHE A 106 -4.93 5.95 -10.91
CA PHE A 106 -5.58 5.14 -9.89
C PHE A 106 -6.69 5.94 -9.18
N ASP A 107 -7.73 5.28 -8.69
CA ASP A 107 -8.89 5.96 -8.07
C ASP A 107 -8.55 6.43 -6.65
N ARG A 108 -8.71 5.58 -5.62
CA ARG A 108 -8.55 6.02 -4.22
C ARG A 108 -7.19 5.72 -3.62
N ARG A 109 -6.52 4.68 -4.14
CA ARG A 109 -5.23 4.21 -3.64
C ARG A 109 -4.39 3.70 -4.80
N PHE A 110 -3.11 4.05 -4.80
CA PHE A 110 -2.12 3.31 -5.57
C PHE A 110 -1.87 1.97 -4.85
N LYS A 111 -1.80 0.87 -5.60
CA LYS A 111 -1.57 -0.48 -5.05
C LYS A 111 -0.56 -1.25 -5.90
N ILE A 112 0.37 -1.94 -5.25
CA ILE A 112 1.39 -2.75 -5.94
C ILE A 112 1.88 -3.91 -5.05
N THR A 113 2.24 -5.02 -5.67
CA THR A 113 2.83 -6.19 -4.98
C THR A 113 3.86 -6.90 -5.87
N GLY A 114 4.77 -7.66 -5.27
CA GLY A 114 5.70 -8.55 -5.97
C GLY A 114 6.96 -7.88 -6.52
N ILE A 115 7.26 -6.64 -6.11
CA ILE A 115 8.43 -5.87 -6.60
C ILE A 115 9.44 -5.64 -5.47
N GLU A 116 10.71 -5.96 -5.71
CA GLU A 116 11.78 -5.93 -4.70
C GLU A 116 11.94 -4.56 -4.01
N MET A 117 11.72 -3.48 -4.75
CA MET A 117 11.81 -2.10 -4.24
C MET A 117 10.81 -1.80 -3.10
N GLN A 118 9.79 -2.65 -2.90
CA GLN A 118 8.91 -2.56 -1.73
C GLN A 118 9.66 -2.69 -0.40
N LYS A 119 10.74 -3.48 -0.36
CA LYS A 119 11.54 -3.68 0.86
C LYS A 119 12.28 -2.43 1.34
N GLY A 120 12.42 -1.43 0.47
CA GLY A 120 12.94 -0.12 0.84
C GLY A 120 11.92 0.77 1.55
N ILE A 121 10.65 0.33 1.64
CA ILE A 121 9.57 1.01 2.37
C ILE A 121 9.43 0.33 3.74
N GLY A 122 9.47 1.14 4.79
CA GLY A 122 9.45 0.62 6.17
C GLY A 122 8.23 -0.27 6.42
N GLY A 123 8.47 -1.51 6.86
CA GLY A 123 7.41 -2.46 7.22
C GLY A 123 6.83 -3.28 6.07
N TYR A 124 7.43 -3.25 4.87
CA TYR A 124 6.97 -4.02 3.72
C TYR A 124 7.99 -5.07 3.26
N ASP A 125 7.50 -6.26 2.94
CA ASP A 125 8.23 -7.27 2.17
C ASP A 125 7.80 -7.25 0.69
N VAL A 126 8.53 -7.98 -0.16
CA VAL A 126 8.33 -8.08 -1.61
C VAL A 126 6.93 -8.58 -1.98
N PHE A 127 6.34 -9.46 -1.16
CA PHE A 127 5.03 -10.05 -1.43
C PHE A 127 3.88 -9.38 -0.70
N ASP A 128 4.15 -8.33 0.06
CA ASP A 128 3.08 -7.54 0.64
C ASP A 128 2.35 -6.75 -0.43
N LEU A 129 1.07 -6.45 -0.15
CA LEU A 129 0.36 -5.44 -0.90
C LEU A 129 0.69 -4.08 -0.30
N LEU A 130 1.54 -3.32 -1.01
CA LEU A 130 1.76 -1.92 -0.74
C LEU A 130 0.57 -1.13 -1.23
N HIS A 131 0.11 -0.18 -0.42
CA HIS A 131 -0.86 0.81 -0.85
C HIS A 131 -0.44 2.21 -0.41
N VAL A 132 -0.77 3.20 -1.24
CA VAL A 132 -0.56 4.63 -0.95
C VAL A 132 -1.89 5.34 -1.15
N PRO A 133 -2.45 5.99 -0.11
CA PRO A 133 -3.69 6.74 -0.27
C PRO A 133 -3.51 7.92 -1.24
N ILE A 134 -4.54 8.16 -2.06
CA ILE A 134 -4.59 9.29 -2.98
C ILE A 134 -5.67 10.25 -2.52
N ILE A 135 -5.28 11.50 -2.31
CA ILE A 135 -6.19 12.59 -1.94
C ILE A 135 -6.37 13.57 -3.10
N GLU A 136 -7.52 14.23 -3.15
CA GLU A 136 -7.77 15.28 -4.13
C GLU A 136 -6.91 16.50 -3.86
N ASN A 137 -6.47 17.14 -4.94
CA ASN A 137 -5.79 18.42 -4.83
C ASN A 137 -6.80 19.52 -4.51
N VAL A 138 -6.36 20.53 -3.77
CA VAL A 138 -7.19 21.67 -3.37
C VAL A 138 -6.45 22.96 -3.69
N SER A 139 -7.20 24.05 -3.87
CA SER A 139 -6.64 25.33 -4.30
C SER A 139 -5.78 26.03 -3.24
N HIS A 140 -5.88 25.64 -1.96
CA HIS A 140 -5.13 26.25 -0.87
C HIS A 140 -4.45 25.17 -0.01
N GLU A 141 -3.16 25.32 0.29
CA GLU A 141 -2.37 24.32 1.03
C GLU A 141 -2.86 24.10 2.47
N LYS A 142 -3.53 25.09 3.09
CA LYS A 142 -4.11 24.94 4.44
C LYS A 142 -5.23 23.90 4.47
N ASP A 143 -6.06 23.86 3.43
CA ASP A 143 -7.11 22.86 3.30
C ASP A 143 -6.49 21.48 3.07
N LEU A 144 -5.39 21.42 2.31
CA LEU A 144 -4.65 20.19 2.05
C LEU A 144 -4.06 19.61 3.33
N ALA A 145 -3.50 20.44 4.22
CA ALA A 145 -2.94 19.99 5.50
C ALA A 145 -3.97 19.26 6.37
N THR A 146 -5.21 19.75 6.44
CA THR A 146 -6.29 19.11 7.20
C THR A 146 -6.62 17.72 6.62
N VAL A 147 -6.70 17.61 5.29
CA VAL A 147 -6.96 16.34 4.61
C VAL A 147 -5.81 15.35 4.81
N VAL A 148 -4.56 15.82 4.72
CA VAL A 148 -3.37 15.01 5.00
C VAL A 148 -3.42 14.47 6.43
N GLY A 149 -3.67 15.32 7.43
CA GLY A 149 -3.73 14.90 8.83
C GLY A 149 -4.80 13.82 9.09
N LYS A 150 -5.98 13.98 8.49
CA LYS A 150 -7.05 12.96 8.53
C LYS A 150 -6.62 11.66 7.84
N THR A 151 -6.00 11.76 6.68
CA THR A 151 -5.55 10.60 5.88
C THR A 151 -4.51 9.77 6.63
N ILE A 152 -3.57 10.42 7.34
CA ILE A 152 -2.58 9.73 8.19
C ILE A 152 -3.28 8.95 9.31
N ALA A 153 -4.26 9.56 9.98
CA ALA A 153 -5.00 8.91 11.06
C ALA A 153 -5.79 7.66 10.59
N GLU A 154 -6.26 7.67 9.34
CA GLU A 154 -7.00 6.56 8.73
C GLU A 154 -6.09 5.49 8.09
N ASN A 155 -4.81 5.80 7.84
CA ASN A 155 -3.85 4.93 7.15
C ASN A 155 -2.51 4.92 7.90
N THR A 156 -2.52 4.42 9.13
CA THR A 156 -1.37 4.47 10.04
C THR A 156 -0.15 3.65 9.60
N ASP A 157 -0.29 2.77 8.60
CA ASP A 157 0.76 1.91 8.06
C ASP A 157 1.38 2.42 6.75
N THR A 158 1.07 3.66 6.34
CA THR A 158 1.72 4.30 5.18
C THR A 158 2.82 5.27 5.61
N SER A 159 3.82 5.45 4.75
CA SER A 159 4.82 6.52 4.85
C SER A 159 4.74 7.53 3.69
N ALA A 160 3.66 7.45 2.90
CA ALA A 160 3.40 8.37 1.80
C ALA A 160 1.92 8.68 1.57
N ILE A 161 1.65 9.85 0.99
CA ILE A 161 0.34 10.28 0.48
C ILE A 161 0.54 10.89 -0.92
N LEU A 162 -0.21 10.38 -1.90
CA LEU A 162 -0.31 10.96 -3.23
C LEU A 162 -1.36 12.06 -3.27
N VAL A 163 -1.08 13.15 -3.98
CA VAL A 163 -2.02 14.26 -4.21
C VAL A 163 -2.33 14.35 -5.70
N ARG A 164 -3.61 14.26 -6.06
CA ARG A 164 -4.13 14.17 -7.43
C ARG A 164 -3.54 15.24 -8.36
N GLY A 165 -2.83 14.83 -9.41
CA GLY A 165 -2.24 15.72 -10.40
C GLY A 165 -1.17 16.68 -9.86
N HIS A 166 -0.68 16.46 -8.65
CA HIS A 166 0.24 17.34 -7.95
C HIS A 166 1.57 16.64 -7.67
N GLY A 167 1.57 15.56 -6.88
CA GLY A 167 2.80 14.91 -6.47
C GLY A 167 2.60 13.98 -5.27
N VAL A 168 3.64 13.82 -4.47
CA VAL A 168 3.64 12.94 -3.29
C VAL A 168 4.31 13.63 -2.11
N TYR A 169 3.83 13.32 -0.90
CA TYR A 169 4.52 13.56 0.36
C TYR A 169 5.01 12.22 0.90
N VAL A 170 6.28 12.12 1.24
CA VAL A 170 6.92 10.92 1.80
C VAL A 170 7.68 11.31 3.06
N TRP A 171 7.55 10.52 4.12
CA TRP A 171 8.21 10.83 5.40
C TRP A 171 8.96 9.64 5.97
N GLY A 172 9.95 9.92 6.80
CA GLY A 172 10.78 8.89 7.44
C GLY A 172 11.39 9.37 8.75
N ARG A 173 11.76 8.40 9.60
CA ARG A 173 12.45 8.63 10.88
C ARG A 173 13.71 9.49 10.77
N THR A 174 14.44 9.37 9.67
CA THR A 174 15.61 10.20 9.33
C THR A 174 15.49 10.67 7.88
N TRP A 175 16.32 11.62 7.46
CA TRP A 175 16.35 12.09 6.07
C TRP A 175 16.78 10.99 5.09
N GLU A 176 17.71 10.10 5.48
CA GLU A 176 18.13 8.97 4.66
C GLU A 176 16.95 8.04 4.44
N HIS A 177 16.22 7.71 5.50
CA HIS A 177 15.05 6.85 5.42
C HIS A 177 13.95 7.48 4.57
N ALA A 178 13.64 8.77 4.76
CA ALA A 178 12.67 9.48 3.93
C ALA A 178 13.09 9.48 2.45
N LYS A 179 14.36 9.74 2.16
CA LYS A 179 14.92 9.74 0.81
C LYS A 179 14.84 8.37 0.15
N THR A 180 15.33 7.32 0.82
CA THR A 180 15.29 5.95 0.29
C THR A 180 13.87 5.52 -0.02
N GLN A 181 12.92 5.81 0.87
CA GLN A 181 11.51 5.51 0.61
C GLN A 181 10.98 6.32 -0.58
N ALA A 182 11.32 7.60 -0.71
CA ALA A 182 10.89 8.42 -1.84
C ALA A 182 11.40 7.86 -3.18
N GLU A 183 12.64 7.36 -3.22
CA GLU A 183 13.22 6.71 -4.40
C GLU A 183 12.49 5.40 -4.73
N CYS A 184 12.17 4.61 -3.71
CA CYS A 184 11.40 3.38 -3.88
C CYS A 184 9.98 3.65 -4.38
N TYR A 185 9.28 4.63 -3.78
CA TYR A 185 7.96 5.04 -4.23
C TYR A 185 7.97 5.52 -5.68
N ASP A 186 8.91 6.38 -6.06
CA ASP A 186 9.01 6.87 -7.43
C ASP A 186 9.25 5.73 -8.44
N TYR A 187 10.14 4.79 -8.09
CA TYR A 187 10.36 3.58 -8.88
C TYR A 187 9.06 2.77 -9.04
N LEU A 188 8.35 2.52 -7.94
CA LEU A 188 7.12 1.72 -7.92
C LEU A 188 6.00 2.38 -8.71
N PHE A 189 5.86 3.70 -8.63
CA PHE A 189 4.92 4.46 -9.47
C PHE A 189 5.27 4.29 -10.95
N ARG A 190 6.55 4.44 -11.33
CA ARG A 190 7.01 4.32 -12.70
C ARG A 190 6.73 2.94 -13.28
N ILE A 191 7.20 1.87 -12.63
CA ILE A 191 7.02 0.50 -13.14
C ILE A 191 5.53 0.14 -13.23
N SER A 192 4.71 0.55 -12.26
CA SER A 192 3.27 0.30 -12.31
C SER A 192 2.60 0.99 -13.49
N LEU A 193 2.99 2.21 -13.83
CA LEU A 193 2.46 2.94 -14.98
C LEU A 193 2.90 2.30 -16.30
N GLU A 194 4.17 1.90 -16.39
CA GLU A 194 4.74 1.25 -17.58
C GLU A 194 4.09 -0.12 -17.84
N GLU A 195 3.93 -0.96 -16.81
CA GLU A 195 3.30 -2.27 -16.93
C GLU A 195 1.79 -2.16 -17.15
N SER A 196 1.11 -1.21 -16.50
CA SER A 196 -0.31 -0.96 -16.77
C SER A 196 -0.56 -0.55 -18.22
N ALA A 197 0.35 0.23 -18.83
CA ALA A 197 0.26 0.58 -20.24
C ALA A 197 0.43 -0.64 -21.17
N ARG A 198 1.06 -1.72 -20.68
CA ARG A 198 1.21 -3.02 -21.35
C ARG A 198 0.09 -4.01 -21.02
N GLY A 199 -0.91 -3.59 -20.24
CA GLY A 199 -2.05 -4.42 -19.84
C GLY A 199 -1.81 -5.28 -18.60
N LEU A 200 -0.71 -5.05 -17.86
CA LEU A 200 -0.39 -5.77 -16.62
C LEU A 200 -0.73 -4.92 -15.39
N ASP A 201 -1.56 -5.47 -14.50
CA ASP A 201 -1.95 -4.83 -13.25
C ASP A 201 -1.10 -5.35 -12.09
N LEU A 202 -0.08 -4.57 -11.70
CA LEU A 202 0.84 -4.95 -10.62
C LEU A 202 0.22 -4.86 -9.22
N SER A 203 -1.05 -4.43 -9.08
CA SER A 203 -1.78 -4.62 -7.83
C SER A 203 -2.22 -6.07 -7.62
N LYS A 204 -2.17 -6.90 -8.68
CA LYS A 204 -2.55 -8.30 -8.66
C LYS A 204 -1.28 -9.16 -8.75
N PRO A 205 -1.11 -10.15 -7.85
CA PRO A 205 0.06 -11.00 -7.92
C PRO A 205 0.14 -11.73 -9.27
N ILE A 206 1.33 -11.75 -9.85
CA ILE A 206 1.59 -12.50 -11.09
C ILE A 206 1.69 -13.98 -10.75
N ARG A 207 1.00 -14.83 -11.52
CA ARG A 207 1.09 -16.29 -11.45
C ARG A 207 2.52 -16.73 -11.73
N ARG A 208 3.12 -17.51 -10.82
CA ARG A 208 4.54 -17.91 -10.92
C ARG A 208 4.77 -19.41 -11.08
N TYR A 209 3.99 -20.26 -10.41
CA TYR A 209 4.30 -21.70 -10.24
C TYR A 209 3.06 -22.60 -10.32
N GLU A 210 3.18 -23.81 -9.77
CA GLU A 210 2.07 -24.73 -9.50
C GLU A 210 0.98 -24.07 -8.65
N ARG A 211 -0.19 -24.70 -8.59
CA ARG A 211 -1.41 -24.13 -8.02
C ARG A 211 -1.32 -23.84 -6.51
N ALA A 212 -0.48 -24.55 -5.77
CA ALA A 212 -0.29 -24.35 -4.33
C ALA A 212 1.21 -24.40 -3.99
N TYR A 213 1.73 -23.37 -3.33
CA TYR A 213 3.16 -23.27 -3.04
C TYR A 213 3.47 -22.34 -1.86
N ARG A 214 4.67 -22.50 -1.29
CA ARG A 214 5.29 -21.60 -0.30
C ARG A 214 5.70 -20.29 -0.98
N LEU A 215 5.14 -19.16 -0.55
CA LEU A 215 5.29 -17.89 -1.26
C LEU A 215 6.73 -17.35 -1.25
N ASP A 216 7.45 -17.59 -0.15
CA ASP A 216 8.83 -17.17 0.09
C ASP A 216 9.86 -18.03 -0.67
N THR A 217 9.70 -19.35 -0.67
CA THR A 217 10.66 -20.29 -1.29
C THR A 217 10.26 -20.77 -2.68
N ALA A 218 9.06 -20.40 -3.15
CA ALA A 218 8.46 -20.93 -4.37
C ALA A 218 8.33 -22.46 -4.40
N THR A 219 8.33 -23.12 -3.24
CA THR A 219 8.27 -24.58 -3.15
C THR A 219 6.84 -25.07 -3.29
N PRO A 220 6.51 -25.94 -4.27
CA PRO A 220 5.17 -26.50 -4.40
C PRO A 220 4.74 -27.29 -3.16
N LEU A 221 3.43 -27.33 -2.92
CA LEU A 221 2.83 -28.11 -1.84
C LEU A 221 1.84 -29.13 -2.42
N THR A 222 2.00 -30.37 -1.99
CA THR A 222 1.08 -31.47 -2.30
C THR A 222 -0.23 -31.33 -1.51
N GLU A 223 -1.29 -32.02 -1.96
CA GLU A 223 -2.55 -32.08 -1.22
C GLU A 223 -2.37 -32.62 0.21
N THR A 224 -1.48 -33.60 0.40
CA THR A 224 -1.18 -34.16 1.72
C THR A 224 -0.58 -33.11 2.65
N GLU A 225 0.32 -32.27 2.16
CA GLU A 225 0.93 -31.18 2.93
C GLU A 225 -0.08 -30.07 3.24
N LEU A 226 -0.95 -29.71 2.29
CA LEU A 226 -2.04 -28.76 2.56
C LEU A 226 -2.97 -29.26 3.67
N ARG A 227 -3.31 -30.54 3.66
CA ARG A 227 -4.18 -31.17 4.68
C ARG A 227 -3.56 -31.15 6.08
N GLN A 228 -2.22 -31.19 6.20
CA GLN A 228 -1.55 -31.02 7.50
C GLN A 228 -1.80 -29.65 8.13
N HIS A 229 -2.14 -28.64 7.31
CA HIS A 229 -2.54 -27.31 7.76
C HIS A 229 -4.06 -27.15 7.86
N GLY A 230 -4.84 -28.21 7.64
CA GLY A 230 -6.30 -28.17 7.60
C GLY A 230 -6.88 -27.54 6.33
N ILE A 231 -6.04 -27.30 5.30
CA ILE A 231 -6.45 -26.72 4.03
C ILE A 231 -6.76 -27.84 3.04
N ALA A 232 -7.88 -27.72 2.32
CA ALA A 232 -8.20 -28.64 1.24
C ALA A 232 -8.47 -27.85 -0.06
N LEU A 233 -7.74 -28.20 -1.11
CA LEU A 233 -7.99 -27.75 -2.47
C LEU A 233 -8.38 -28.98 -3.29
N LEU A 234 -9.66 -29.07 -3.66
CA LEU A 234 -10.23 -30.25 -4.32
C LEU A 234 -10.83 -29.85 -5.66
N ARG A 235 -10.91 -30.82 -6.58
CA ARG A 235 -11.72 -30.69 -7.80
C ARG A 235 -12.79 -31.78 -7.79
N PRO A 236 -14.00 -31.48 -7.27
CA PRO A 236 -15.07 -32.46 -7.19
C PRO A 236 -15.45 -32.98 -8.58
N THR A 237 -15.64 -34.30 -8.69
CA THR A 237 -16.09 -34.94 -9.94
C THR A 237 -17.61 -34.88 -10.10
N SER A 238 -18.34 -34.66 -9.01
CA SER A 238 -19.81 -34.55 -8.99
C SER A 238 -20.23 -33.48 -7.99
N THR A 239 -21.08 -32.55 -8.45
CA THR A 239 -21.62 -31.47 -7.61
C THR A 239 -22.49 -32.03 -6.48
N ASP A 240 -23.36 -33.00 -6.77
CA ASP A 240 -24.30 -33.55 -5.80
C ASP A 240 -23.57 -34.24 -4.64
N THR A 241 -22.45 -34.91 -4.94
CA THR A 241 -21.67 -35.64 -3.94
C THR A 241 -21.05 -34.69 -2.93
N PHE A 242 -20.30 -33.67 -3.38
CA PHE A 242 -19.65 -32.77 -2.42
C PHE A 242 -20.66 -31.89 -1.67
N LEU A 243 -21.80 -31.53 -2.29
CA LEU A 243 -22.88 -30.82 -1.60
C LEU A 243 -23.48 -31.68 -0.48
N THR A 244 -23.67 -32.97 -0.72
CA THR A 244 -24.15 -33.92 0.31
C THR A 244 -23.14 -34.06 1.46
N ASP A 245 -21.84 -34.12 1.14
CA ASP A 245 -20.78 -34.19 2.14
C ASP A 245 -20.73 -32.91 3.00
N LEU A 246 -20.83 -31.74 2.37
CA LEU A 246 -20.87 -30.45 3.07
C LEU A 246 -22.11 -30.31 3.96
N ALA A 247 -23.29 -30.69 3.46
CA ALA A 247 -24.52 -30.69 4.24
C ALA A 247 -24.42 -31.64 5.45
N SER A 248 -23.85 -32.83 5.25
CA SER A 248 -23.61 -33.80 6.34
C SER A 248 -22.61 -33.29 7.39
N ALA A 249 -21.71 -32.39 6.99
CA ALA A 249 -20.76 -31.70 7.87
C ALA A 249 -21.34 -30.41 8.50
N GLY A 250 -22.63 -30.12 8.29
CA GLY A 250 -23.33 -28.99 8.88
C GLY A 250 -23.22 -27.67 8.11
N TYR A 251 -22.73 -27.67 6.86
CA TYR A 251 -22.72 -26.48 6.00
C TYR A 251 -23.99 -26.42 5.13
N ASP A 252 -25.12 -26.14 5.76
CA ASP A 252 -26.46 -26.12 5.13
C ASP A 252 -26.85 -24.74 4.56
N HIS A 253 -26.12 -23.69 4.91
CA HIS A 253 -26.32 -22.35 4.37
C HIS A 253 -25.37 -22.05 3.21
N LEU A 254 -25.92 -21.60 2.08
CA LEU A 254 -25.15 -21.16 0.92
C LEU A 254 -25.55 -19.78 0.42
N ASP A 255 -24.60 -19.09 -0.20
CA ASP A 255 -24.86 -17.95 -1.07
C ASP A 255 -23.84 -17.86 -2.21
N THR A 256 -23.98 -16.86 -3.06
CA THR A 256 -23.06 -16.61 -4.17
C THR A 256 -22.39 -15.26 -3.99
N VAL A 257 -21.06 -15.25 -4.13
CA VAL A 257 -20.27 -14.03 -4.30
C VAL A 257 -19.77 -13.94 -5.73
N SER A 258 -19.89 -12.75 -6.31
CA SER A 258 -19.33 -12.43 -7.63
C SER A 258 -18.53 -11.15 -7.51
N ILE A 259 -17.28 -11.19 -7.98
CA ILE A 259 -16.39 -10.05 -8.03
C ILE A 259 -15.96 -9.88 -9.48
N THR A 260 -16.28 -8.73 -10.04
CA THR A 260 -15.94 -8.30 -11.40
C THR A 260 -15.57 -6.83 -11.38
N PRO A 261 -14.83 -6.30 -12.35
CA PRO A 261 -14.50 -4.89 -12.42
C PRO A 261 -15.78 -4.07 -12.61
N VAL A 262 -16.22 -3.40 -11.56
CA VAL A 262 -17.33 -2.44 -11.57
C VAL A 262 -16.91 -1.23 -10.75
N ARG A 263 -17.47 -0.06 -11.09
CA ARG A 263 -17.16 1.18 -10.36
C ARG A 263 -17.46 0.99 -8.86
N GLY A 264 -16.52 1.40 -8.00
CA GLY A 264 -16.67 1.32 -6.54
C GLY A 264 -16.34 -0.03 -5.92
N ILE A 265 -15.93 -1.04 -6.69
CA ILE A 265 -15.53 -2.36 -6.15
C ILE A 265 -14.23 -2.29 -5.31
N GLU A 266 -13.45 -1.22 -5.45
CA GLU A 266 -12.12 -1.09 -4.84
C GLU A 266 -12.12 -1.20 -3.32
N GLU A 267 -13.06 -0.58 -2.61
CA GLU A 267 -13.13 -0.68 -1.15
C GLU A 267 -13.47 -2.11 -0.70
N LYS A 268 -14.33 -2.79 -1.47
CA LYS A 268 -14.68 -4.19 -1.21
C LYS A 268 -13.48 -5.11 -1.47
N LEU A 269 -12.73 -4.87 -2.55
CA LEU A 269 -11.47 -5.57 -2.82
C LEU A 269 -10.43 -5.30 -1.73
N PHE A 270 -10.30 -4.05 -1.30
CA PHE A 270 -9.35 -3.67 -0.27
C PHE A 270 -9.61 -4.41 1.05
N ALA A 271 -10.88 -4.64 1.42
CA ALA A 271 -11.24 -5.48 2.55
C ALA A 271 -10.73 -6.93 2.40
N PHE A 272 -10.85 -7.52 1.21
CA PHE A 272 -10.38 -8.89 0.96
C PHE A 272 -8.84 -9.00 0.83
N GLU A 273 -8.19 -7.96 0.32
CA GLU A 273 -6.75 -7.89 0.09
C GLU A 273 -5.97 -7.73 1.41
N ARG A 274 -6.62 -7.24 2.47
CA ARG A 274 -6.04 -7.16 3.82
C ARG A 274 -6.01 -8.52 4.48
N GLU A 275 -4.96 -8.79 5.26
CA GLU A 275 -4.84 -10.01 6.06
C GLU A 275 -5.92 -10.05 7.15
N HIS A 276 -6.78 -11.06 7.11
CA HIS A 276 -7.91 -11.25 8.02
C HIS A 276 -8.16 -12.73 8.30
N LYS A 277 -8.97 -13.02 9.31
CA LYS A 277 -9.45 -14.37 9.64
C LYS A 277 -10.96 -14.33 9.93
N HIS A 278 -11.60 -15.48 9.88
CA HIS A 278 -12.99 -15.69 10.29
C HIS A 278 -13.05 -16.73 11.42
N HIS A 279 -14.13 -16.72 12.20
CA HIS A 279 -14.35 -17.69 13.29
C HIS A 279 -14.90 -19.04 12.80
N GLU A 280 -15.32 -19.10 11.54
CA GLU A 280 -15.78 -20.31 10.86
C GLU A 280 -14.85 -20.68 9.69
N ASP A 281 -14.99 -21.92 9.23
CA ASP A 281 -14.32 -22.40 8.03
C ASP A 281 -14.74 -21.56 6.81
N GLU A 282 -13.77 -21.22 5.97
CA GLU A 282 -14.05 -20.56 4.70
C GLU A 282 -14.08 -21.59 3.57
N ILE A 283 -15.28 -21.89 3.08
CA ILE A 283 -15.49 -22.85 1.98
C ILE A 283 -15.98 -22.12 0.73
N ARG A 284 -15.29 -22.36 -0.40
CA ARG A 284 -15.53 -21.70 -1.68
C ARG A 284 -15.52 -22.73 -2.81
N PHE A 285 -16.64 -22.86 -3.51
CA PHE A 285 -16.70 -23.58 -4.79
C PHE A 285 -16.69 -22.58 -5.94
N ILE A 286 -15.64 -22.59 -6.75
CA ILE A 286 -15.45 -21.62 -7.83
C ILE A 286 -16.27 -22.03 -9.06
N THR A 287 -17.16 -21.13 -9.47
CA THR A 287 -18.11 -21.34 -10.57
C THR A 287 -17.78 -20.51 -11.80
N ASN A 288 -16.92 -19.49 -11.68
CA ASN A 288 -16.41 -18.70 -12.79
C ASN A 288 -15.12 -17.95 -12.42
N GLY A 289 -14.23 -17.73 -13.40
CA GLY A 289 -12.99 -16.97 -13.23
C GLY A 289 -11.99 -17.63 -12.29
N GLU A 290 -11.09 -16.81 -11.74
CA GLU A 290 -9.94 -17.27 -10.96
C GLU A 290 -9.56 -16.27 -9.86
N GLY A 291 -8.81 -16.76 -8.87
CA GLY A 291 -8.34 -15.93 -7.75
C GLY A 291 -7.20 -16.58 -6.98
N ILE A 292 -6.65 -15.82 -6.05
CA ILE A 292 -5.47 -16.19 -5.27
C ILE A 292 -5.80 -16.04 -3.80
N PHE A 293 -5.59 -17.10 -3.04
CA PHE A 293 -5.63 -17.09 -1.58
C PHE A 293 -4.20 -17.20 -1.06
N ASP A 294 -3.74 -16.17 -0.36
CA ASP A 294 -2.55 -16.28 0.49
C ASP A 294 -3.01 -16.63 1.90
N ILE A 295 -2.52 -17.73 2.45
CA ILE A 295 -2.97 -18.33 3.70
C ILE A 295 -1.75 -18.53 4.61
N ARG A 296 -1.83 -18.13 5.88
CA ARG A 296 -0.77 -18.44 6.85
C ARG A 296 -0.76 -19.93 7.15
N ASP A 297 0.39 -20.55 7.26
CA ASP A 297 0.52 -21.91 7.78
C ASP A 297 0.59 -21.90 9.32
N ASN A 298 0.80 -23.08 9.93
CA ASN A 298 0.88 -23.18 11.40
C ASN A 298 2.08 -22.45 12.02
N ASN A 299 3.06 -22.08 11.19
CA ASN A 299 4.28 -21.39 11.57
C ASN A 299 4.30 -19.93 11.08
N ASP A 300 3.13 -19.40 10.68
CA ASP A 300 2.97 -18.03 10.17
C ASP A 300 3.67 -17.75 8.82
N HIS A 301 4.01 -18.78 8.05
CA HIS A 301 4.53 -18.63 6.68
C HIS A 301 3.40 -18.59 5.65
N TRP A 302 3.62 -17.86 4.55
CA TRP A 302 2.62 -17.75 3.48
C TRP A 302 2.59 -19.00 2.59
N ILE A 303 1.40 -19.57 2.43
CA ILE A 303 1.02 -20.52 1.39
C ILE A 303 0.15 -19.77 0.39
N ARG A 304 0.55 -19.75 -0.89
CA ARG A 304 -0.28 -19.22 -1.97
C ARG A 304 -1.02 -20.35 -2.66
N ILE A 305 -2.33 -20.18 -2.84
CA ILE A 305 -3.20 -21.10 -3.56
C ILE A 305 -3.97 -20.35 -4.65
N GLU A 306 -3.82 -20.82 -5.88
CA GLU A 306 -4.55 -20.35 -7.05
C GLU A 306 -5.78 -21.24 -7.28
N VAL A 307 -6.95 -20.62 -7.35
CA VAL A 307 -8.24 -21.27 -7.59
C VAL A 307 -8.82 -20.83 -8.93
N GLU A 308 -9.41 -21.77 -9.64
CA GLU A 308 -10.08 -21.59 -10.92
C GLU A 308 -11.41 -22.37 -10.93
N ILE A 309 -12.14 -22.29 -12.04
CA ILE A 309 -13.45 -22.93 -12.20
C ILE A 309 -13.39 -24.42 -11.87
N GLY A 310 -14.33 -24.88 -11.04
CA GLY A 310 -14.46 -26.27 -10.65
C GLY A 310 -13.69 -26.65 -9.38
N ASP A 311 -12.93 -25.72 -8.79
CA ASP A 311 -12.23 -25.99 -7.54
C ASP A 311 -13.11 -25.72 -6.32
N LEU A 312 -12.96 -26.57 -5.30
CA LEU A 312 -13.50 -26.43 -3.96
C LEU A 312 -12.33 -26.19 -3.00
N LEU A 313 -12.23 -24.97 -2.48
CA LEU A 313 -11.26 -24.58 -1.45
C LEU A 313 -11.94 -24.58 -0.08
N ARG A 314 -11.33 -25.24 0.90
CA ARG A 314 -11.69 -25.17 2.32
C ARG A 314 -10.49 -24.67 3.12
N LEU A 315 -10.67 -23.54 3.81
CA LEU A 315 -9.75 -23.02 4.80
C LEU A 315 -10.34 -23.24 6.20
N PRO A 316 -9.52 -23.65 7.18
CA PRO A 316 -10.00 -23.84 8.54
C PRO A 316 -10.25 -22.50 9.24
N ALA A 317 -11.20 -22.49 10.18
CA ALA A 317 -11.47 -21.37 11.07
C ALA A 317 -10.22 -20.84 11.79
N GLY A 318 -10.22 -19.54 12.08
CA GLY A 318 -9.14 -18.86 12.79
C GLY A 318 -7.89 -18.62 11.95
N ARG A 319 -7.89 -18.98 10.66
CA ARG A 319 -6.71 -18.82 9.81
C ARG A 319 -6.60 -17.44 9.19
N TYR A 320 -5.46 -16.77 9.41
CA TYR A 320 -5.14 -15.55 8.70
C TYR A 320 -4.89 -15.83 7.22
N HIS A 321 -5.58 -15.08 6.38
CA HIS A 321 -5.48 -15.17 4.93
C HIS A 321 -5.83 -13.82 4.30
N ARG A 322 -5.58 -13.72 2.99
CA ARG A 322 -5.99 -12.60 2.14
C ARG A 322 -6.31 -13.12 0.74
N PHE A 323 -7.16 -12.40 0.04
CA PHE A 323 -7.63 -12.77 -1.29
C PHE A 323 -7.26 -11.70 -2.32
N PHE A 324 -6.75 -12.16 -3.45
CA PHE A 324 -6.52 -11.32 -4.63
C PHE A 324 -7.26 -11.90 -5.83
N LEU A 325 -7.73 -10.99 -6.70
CA LEU A 325 -7.99 -11.37 -8.08
C LEU A 325 -6.67 -11.56 -8.82
N THR A 326 -6.71 -12.37 -9.88
CA THR A 326 -5.62 -12.43 -10.86
C THR A 326 -5.74 -11.29 -11.88
N GLN A 327 -4.96 -11.37 -12.97
CA GLN A 327 -5.11 -10.51 -14.14
C GLN A 327 -6.46 -10.67 -14.87
N GLU A 328 -7.21 -11.78 -14.68
CA GLU A 328 -8.58 -11.94 -15.22
C GLU A 328 -9.56 -10.97 -14.54
N LYS A 329 -9.24 -10.54 -13.31
CA LYS A 329 -10.04 -9.58 -12.52
C LYS A 329 -11.49 -10.01 -12.28
N LYS A 330 -11.78 -11.30 -12.40
CA LYS A 330 -13.11 -11.87 -12.22
C LYS A 330 -13.06 -13.17 -11.46
N ILE A 331 -13.97 -13.32 -10.50
CA ILE A 331 -14.27 -14.60 -9.85
C ILE A 331 -15.74 -14.66 -9.45
N LYS A 332 -16.32 -15.86 -9.50
CA LYS A 332 -17.63 -16.18 -8.92
C LYS A 332 -17.51 -17.44 -8.09
N ALA A 333 -17.92 -17.40 -6.83
CA ALA A 333 -17.86 -18.54 -5.93
C ALA A 333 -19.20 -18.75 -5.22
N THR A 334 -19.56 -20.02 -5.02
CA THR A 334 -20.57 -20.41 -4.04
C THR A 334 -19.87 -20.52 -2.69
N ARG A 335 -20.42 -19.84 -1.68
CA ARG A 335 -19.92 -19.83 -0.31
C ARG A 335 -20.80 -20.73 0.54
N PHE A 336 -20.19 -21.51 1.43
CA PHE A 336 -20.89 -22.39 2.35
C PHE A 336 -20.57 -21.98 3.79
N PHE A 337 -21.57 -22.04 4.66
CA PHE A 337 -21.52 -21.56 6.05
C PHE A 337 -22.24 -22.54 6.97
N GLN A 338 -21.81 -22.59 8.24
CA GLN A 338 -22.60 -23.22 9.30
C GLN A 338 -23.55 -22.20 9.93
N ASP A 339 -23.08 -20.96 10.12
CA ASP A 339 -23.92 -19.81 10.49
C ASP A 339 -23.50 -18.57 9.69
N LYS A 340 -24.48 -17.80 9.18
CA LYS A 340 -24.20 -16.57 8.43
C LYS A 340 -23.73 -15.44 9.34
N GLU A 341 -24.07 -15.46 10.62
CA GLU A 341 -23.66 -14.40 11.58
C GLU A 341 -22.16 -14.49 11.95
N GLY A 342 -21.53 -15.67 11.81
CA GLY A 342 -20.12 -15.90 12.16
C GLY A 342 -19.09 -15.34 11.18
N TRP A 343 -19.51 -14.84 10.01
CA TRP A 343 -18.61 -14.40 8.92
C TRP A 343 -18.26 -12.90 9.00
N ILE A 344 -17.67 -12.49 10.13
CA ILE A 344 -17.14 -11.14 10.36
C ILE A 344 -15.60 -11.19 10.32
N PRO A 345 -14.93 -10.44 9.42
CA PRO A 345 -13.48 -10.48 9.30
C PRO A 345 -12.78 -9.79 10.48
N GLU A 346 -11.86 -10.51 11.13
CA GLU A 346 -10.91 -9.94 12.08
C GLU A 346 -9.57 -9.64 11.39
N TYR A 347 -9.27 -8.35 11.20
CA TYR A 347 -8.03 -7.91 10.54
C TYR A 347 -6.80 -8.04 11.44
N ARG A 348 -5.71 -8.55 10.88
CA ARG A 348 -4.41 -8.54 11.55
C ARG A 348 -3.87 -7.11 11.60
N ARG A 349 -3.40 -6.67 12.76
CA ARG A 349 -2.65 -5.42 12.88
C ARG A 349 -1.23 -5.65 12.34
N ARG A 350 -0.74 -4.74 11.50
CA ARG A 350 0.68 -4.67 11.17
C ARG A 350 1.40 -4.06 12.38
N ASN A 351 2.45 -4.73 12.84
CA ASN A 351 3.30 -4.28 13.95
C ASN A 351 4.36 -3.31 13.47
#